data_AF-W2XM54-F1
#
_entry.id   AF-W2XM54-F1
#
_cell.length_a   1.000
_cell.length_b   1.000
_cell.length_c   1.000
_cell.angle_alpha   90.00
_cell.angle_beta   90.00
_cell.angle_gamma   90.00
#
_symmetry.space_group_name_H-M   'P 1'
#
loop_
_entity.id
_entity.type
_entity.pdbx_description
1 polymer ?
#
loop_
_entity_poly.entity_id
_entity_poly.type
_entity_poly.pdbx_seq_one_letter_code
_entity_poly.pdbx_strand_id
1 'polypeptide(L)'
;MTETLEKWNNIVRHGVIPRWTRAKPQYQDTIPANHRSINGHEHSIRYHLHKGQLERRYLIMEANLLDQWPEIFVSPLAVVDKPGAAQQDIRLINDYSFPPDGSVNDYTDRSDHSPISYNPPRAIARPIYQRKMLGRSSQMLLKLGDVAGAFRHVSINAEAVHMFCFRYKDVLVIELACGFGW
;
A
#
# COMPACT_ATOMS: atom_id res chain seq x y z
N MET A 1 -26.50 5.60 -1.62
CA MET A 1 -25.63 6.78 -1.41
C MET A 1 -25.24 6.95 0.06
N THR A 2 -26.18 6.81 1.01
CA THR A 2 -25.93 6.83 2.47
C THR A 2 -24.96 5.75 2.93
N GLU A 3 -25.15 4.51 2.50
CA GLU A 3 -24.31 3.35 2.87
C GLU A 3 -22.83 3.51 2.48
N THR A 4 -22.56 4.18 1.36
CA THR A 4 -21.19 4.46 0.89
C THR A 4 -20.50 5.52 1.73
N LEU A 5 -21.23 6.57 2.15
CA LEU A 5 -20.68 7.64 2.97
C LEU A 5 -20.36 7.15 4.39
N GLU A 6 -21.23 6.32 4.96
CA GLU A 6 -20.99 5.69 6.27
C GLU A 6 -19.76 4.79 6.24
N LYS A 7 -19.59 3.97 5.19
CA LYS A 7 -18.39 3.13 5.00
C LYS A 7 -17.11 3.97 4.97
N TRP A 8 -17.10 5.07 4.20
CA TRP A 8 -15.93 5.95 4.15
C TRP A 8 -15.65 6.65 5.48
N ASN A 9 -16.67 7.15 6.17
CA ASN A 9 -16.52 7.76 7.49
C ASN A 9 -15.99 6.75 8.52
N ASN A 10 -16.38 5.48 8.41
CA ASN A 10 -15.86 4.42 9.26
C ASN A 10 -14.36 4.20 8.99
N ILE A 11 -13.95 4.08 7.72
CA ILE A 11 -12.53 3.96 7.34
C ILE A 11 -11.70 5.13 7.86
N VAL A 12 -12.21 6.36 7.76
CA VAL A 12 -11.50 7.55 8.27
C VAL A 12 -11.31 7.50 9.79
N ARG A 13 -12.29 6.99 10.54
CA ARG A 13 -12.27 6.95 12.01
C ARG A 13 -11.51 5.76 12.58
N HIS A 14 -11.60 4.61 11.91
CA HIS A 14 -11.17 3.32 12.45
C HIS A 14 -10.11 2.63 11.60
N GLY A 15 -9.73 3.21 10.46
CA GLY A 15 -8.88 2.59 9.47
C GLY A 15 -9.61 1.54 8.64
N VAL A 16 -8.93 1.05 7.61
CA VAL A 16 -9.41 -0.08 6.80
C VAL A 16 -9.34 -1.35 7.64
N ILE A 17 -10.44 -2.09 7.69
CA ILE A 17 -10.51 -3.43 8.27
C ILE A 17 -10.57 -4.42 7.10
N PRO A 18 -9.45 -5.08 6.75
CA PRO A 18 -9.43 -6.11 5.72
C PRO A 18 -10.36 -7.27 6.07
N ARG A 19 -10.93 -7.89 5.05
CA ARG A 19 -11.56 -9.20 5.19
C ARG A 19 -10.61 -10.25 4.67
N TRP A 20 -10.56 -11.38 5.38
CA TRP A 20 -9.65 -12.46 5.09
C TRP A 20 -10.42 -13.69 4.59
N THR A 21 -9.85 -14.41 3.64
CA THR A 21 -10.39 -15.68 3.16
C THR A 21 -10.25 -16.75 4.25
N ARG A 22 -11.04 -17.82 4.14
CA ARG A 22 -10.96 -18.98 5.06
C ARG A 22 -9.63 -19.72 4.99
N ALA A 23 -8.86 -19.52 3.92
CA ALA A 23 -7.56 -20.12 3.73
C ALA A 23 -6.45 -19.39 4.52
N LYS A 24 -6.70 -18.18 5.05
CA LYS A 24 -5.71 -17.45 5.85
C LYS A 24 -5.38 -18.26 7.10
N PRO A 25 -4.10 -18.64 7.31
CA PRO A 25 -3.72 -19.32 8.54
C PRO A 25 -3.76 -18.35 9.72
N GLN A 26 -3.83 -18.89 10.94
CA GLN A 26 -3.73 -18.07 12.15
C GLN A 26 -2.30 -17.55 12.36
N TYR A 27 -1.30 -18.36 11.99
CA TYR A 27 0.12 -18.08 12.16
C TYR A 27 0.87 -18.31 10.85
N GLN A 28 2.01 -17.65 10.66
CA GLN A 28 2.87 -17.86 9.51
C GLN A 28 3.91 -18.95 9.81
N ASP A 29 3.79 -20.11 9.17
CA ASP A 29 4.70 -21.25 9.40
C ASP A 29 6.14 -20.98 8.90
N THR A 30 6.30 -20.16 7.87
CA THR A 30 7.60 -19.84 7.28
C THR A 30 7.63 -18.40 6.83
N ILE A 31 8.62 -17.65 7.32
CA ILE A 31 8.89 -16.28 6.89
C ILE A 31 9.66 -16.34 5.56
N PRO A 32 9.14 -15.74 4.47
CA PRO A 32 9.81 -15.75 3.20
C PRO A 32 11.07 -14.86 3.22
N ALA A 33 12.08 -15.25 2.44
CA ALA A 33 13.29 -14.46 2.29
C ALA A 33 13.02 -13.18 1.48
N ASN A 34 13.73 -12.10 1.82
CA ASN A 34 13.69 -10.88 1.02
C ASN A 34 14.25 -11.11 -0.39
N HIS A 35 13.77 -10.30 -1.33
CA HIS A 35 14.23 -10.37 -2.71
C HIS A 35 15.69 -9.91 -2.83
N ARG A 36 16.44 -10.54 -3.75
CA ARG A 36 17.86 -10.20 -3.99
C ARG A 36 18.08 -8.74 -4.43
N SER A 37 17.03 -8.06 -4.88
CA SER A 37 17.05 -6.64 -5.24
C SER A 37 17.50 -5.71 -4.10
N ILE A 38 17.35 -6.13 -2.84
CA ILE A 38 17.77 -5.31 -1.69
C ILE A 38 19.29 -5.15 -1.58
N ASN A 39 20.06 -6.05 -2.21
CA ASN A 39 21.51 -6.09 -2.09
C ASN A 39 22.12 -4.81 -2.67
N GLY A 40 23.05 -4.18 -1.93
CA GLY A 40 23.73 -2.96 -2.34
C GLY A 40 22.94 -1.66 -2.09
N HIS A 41 21.76 -1.74 -1.46
CA HIS A 41 20.89 -0.59 -1.19
C HIS A 41 20.78 -0.26 0.31
N GLU A 42 21.71 -0.72 1.15
CA GLU A 42 21.59 -0.68 2.61
C GLU A 42 21.40 0.74 3.15
N HIS A 43 22.12 1.71 2.59
CA HIS A 43 22.00 3.11 2.98
C HIS A 43 20.63 3.68 2.61
N SER A 44 20.19 3.49 1.37
CA SER A 44 18.89 3.96 0.89
C SER A 44 17.73 3.30 1.63
N ILE A 45 17.81 1.99 1.91
CA ILE A 45 16.79 1.30 2.72
C ILE A 45 16.67 1.94 4.09
N ARG A 46 17.78 2.14 4.82
CA ARG A 46 17.76 2.80 6.15
C ARG A 46 17.19 4.21 6.10
N TYR A 47 17.56 4.99 5.09
CA TYR A 47 16.99 6.33 4.88
C TYR A 47 15.47 6.27 4.70
N HIS A 48 14.96 5.35 3.89
CA HIS A 48 13.53 5.17 3.66
C HIS A 48 12.77 4.68 4.90
N LEU A 49 13.37 3.80 5.70
CA LEU A 49 12.81 3.35 6.97
C LEU A 49 12.68 4.52 7.96
N HIS A 50 13.75 5.28 8.17
CA HIS A 50 13.75 6.46 9.02
C HIS A 50 12.71 7.50 8.55
N LYS A 51 12.66 7.78 7.24
CA LYS A 51 11.66 8.68 6.66
C LYS A 51 10.24 8.16 6.88
N GLY A 52 9.98 6.87 6.66
CA GLY A 52 8.66 6.28 6.86
C GLY A 52 8.20 6.31 8.32
N GLN A 53 9.12 6.16 9.27
CA GLN A 53 8.82 6.32 10.69
C GLN A 53 8.48 7.78 11.05
N LEU A 54 9.27 8.75 10.58
CA LEU A 54 8.98 10.18 10.79
C LEU A 54 7.62 10.61 10.21
N GLU A 55 7.27 10.03 9.06
CA GLU A 55 5.98 10.25 8.40
C GLU A 55 4.83 9.44 9.04
N ARG A 56 5.08 8.73 10.14
CA ARG A 56 4.11 7.87 10.86
C ARG A 56 3.49 6.78 9.98
N ARG A 57 4.21 6.36 8.94
CA ARG A 57 3.80 5.25 8.06
C ARG A 57 4.27 3.90 8.59
N TYR A 58 5.37 3.90 9.32
CA TYR A 58 5.99 2.70 9.86
C TYR A 58 6.06 2.75 11.38
N LEU A 59 5.65 1.63 12.00
CA LEU A 59 6.11 1.26 13.33
C LEU A 59 7.31 0.33 13.15
N ILE A 60 8.47 0.74 13.65
CA ILE A 60 9.71 -0.03 13.55
C ILE A 60 10.05 -0.56 14.94
N MET A 61 10.30 -1.86 15.02
CA MET A 61 10.58 -2.58 16.25
C MET A 61 11.75 -3.55 16.06
N GLU A 62 12.26 -4.12 17.14
CA GLU A 62 13.25 -5.19 17.07
C GLU A 62 12.64 -6.48 16.49
N ALA A 63 13.38 -7.17 15.63
CA ALA A 63 12.91 -8.37 14.95
C ALA A 63 12.70 -9.57 15.89
N ASN A 64 13.34 -9.59 17.06
CA ASN A 64 13.14 -10.62 18.10
C ASN A 64 11.72 -10.62 18.69
N LEU A 65 10.93 -9.55 18.49
CA LEU A 65 9.53 -9.51 18.91
C LEU A 65 8.65 -10.45 18.10
N LEU A 66 9.11 -10.94 16.93
CA LEU A 66 8.40 -11.99 16.19
C LEU A 66 8.23 -13.26 17.03
N ASP A 67 9.18 -13.58 17.91
CA ASP A 67 9.09 -14.74 18.80
C ASP A 67 7.99 -14.59 19.86
N GLN A 68 7.57 -13.34 20.14
CA GLN A 68 6.54 -13.00 21.11
C GLN A 68 5.20 -12.66 20.48
N TRP A 69 5.16 -12.43 19.16
CA TRP A 69 3.96 -12.02 18.43
C TRP A 69 3.74 -12.90 17.18
N PRO A 70 3.30 -14.16 17.36
CA PRO A 70 3.23 -15.16 16.30
C PRO A 70 2.16 -14.85 15.23
N GLU A 71 1.21 -13.96 15.54
CA GLU A 71 0.18 -13.52 14.59
C GLU A 71 0.74 -12.62 13.48
N ILE A 72 1.95 -12.08 13.61
CA ILE A 72 2.54 -11.21 12.60
C ILE A 72 2.80 -11.98 11.29
N PHE A 73 2.34 -11.38 10.19
CA PHE A 73 2.58 -11.88 8.84
C PHE A 73 3.66 -11.05 8.16
N VAL A 74 4.76 -11.70 7.78
CA VAL A 74 5.91 -11.05 7.15
C VAL A 74 5.91 -11.34 5.66
N SER A 75 5.87 -10.28 4.85
CA SER A 75 6.05 -10.36 3.40
C SER A 75 7.48 -9.98 3.01
N PRO A 76 7.99 -10.44 1.86
CA PRO A 76 9.34 -10.10 1.40
C PRO A 76 9.51 -8.62 1.11
N LEU A 77 10.65 -8.06 1.50
CA LEU A 77 11.07 -6.74 1.05
C LEU A 77 11.74 -6.83 -0.33
N ALA A 78 11.34 -5.94 -1.23
CA ALA A 78 11.99 -5.66 -2.49
C ALA A 78 12.38 -4.19 -2.63
N VAL A 79 13.30 -3.93 -3.56
CA VAL A 79 13.78 -2.61 -3.92
C VAL A 79 13.69 -2.44 -5.44
N VAL A 80 13.23 -1.28 -5.87
CA VAL A 80 13.24 -0.88 -7.29
C VAL A 80 13.87 0.49 -7.42
N ASP A 81 14.84 0.61 -8.32
CA ASP A 81 15.45 1.90 -8.66
C ASP A 81 14.45 2.83 -9.31
N LYS A 82 14.45 4.10 -8.92
CA LYS A 82 13.67 5.11 -9.64
C LYS A 82 14.40 5.51 -10.92
N PRO A 83 13.80 5.31 -12.11
CA PRO A 83 14.43 5.72 -13.36
C PRO A 83 14.59 7.24 -13.38
N GLY A 84 15.80 7.71 -13.73
CA GLY A 84 16.10 9.13 -13.93
C GLY A 84 16.34 9.95 -12.65
N ALA A 85 16.48 9.31 -11.48
CA ALA A 85 16.87 10.02 -10.26
C ALA A 85 18.37 10.40 -10.29
N ALA A 86 18.69 11.66 -9.95
CA ALA A 86 20.07 12.15 -9.87
C ALA A 86 20.87 11.56 -8.69
N GLN A 87 20.17 10.90 -7.76
CA GLN A 87 20.71 10.19 -6.61
C GLN A 87 20.17 8.74 -6.65
N GLN A 88 20.81 7.78 -5.98
CA GLN A 88 20.32 6.41 -5.80
C GLN A 88 19.02 6.39 -4.96
N ASP A 89 17.94 6.90 -5.55
CA ASP A 89 16.61 6.97 -4.98
C ASP A 89 15.86 5.69 -5.36
N ILE A 90 15.30 5.03 -4.35
CA ILE A 90 14.69 3.72 -4.48
C ILE A 90 13.21 3.78 -4.15
N ARG A 91 12.50 2.70 -4.49
CA ARG A 91 11.19 2.37 -3.96
C ARG A 91 11.33 1.10 -3.15
N LEU A 92 11.06 1.20 -1.85
CA LEU A 92 10.81 0.02 -1.03
C LEU A 92 9.45 -0.55 -1.41
N ILE A 93 9.40 -1.87 -1.61
CA ILE A 93 8.19 -2.60 -1.93
C ILE A 93 8.04 -3.71 -0.90
N ASN A 94 6.93 -3.68 -0.16
CA ASN A 94 6.48 -4.83 0.59
C ASN A 94 5.71 -5.75 -0.37
N ASP A 95 6.25 -6.94 -0.65
CA ASP A 95 5.69 -7.80 -1.69
C ASP A 95 4.51 -8.63 -1.16
N TYR A 96 3.33 -8.02 -1.17
CA TYR A 96 2.09 -8.64 -0.74
C TYR A 96 1.59 -9.77 -1.63
N SER A 97 2.25 -10.06 -2.75
CA SER A 97 1.87 -11.11 -3.70
C SER A 97 2.78 -12.34 -3.65
N PHE A 98 3.71 -12.40 -2.70
CA PHE A 98 4.64 -13.51 -2.54
C PHE A 98 4.61 -14.08 -1.10
N PRO A 99 4.72 -15.41 -0.93
CA PRO A 99 4.75 -16.44 -1.96
C PRO A 99 3.38 -16.64 -2.63
N PRO A 100 3.32 -17.12 -3.88
CA PRO A 100 2.06 -17.48 -4.51
C PRO A 100 1.26 -18.46 -3.64
N ASP A 101 -0.06 -18.28 -3.59
CA ASP A 101 -1.02 -19.05 -2.79
C ASP A 101 -0.82 -18.95 -1.27
N GLY A 102 0.12 -18.11 -0.82
CA GLY A 102 0.49 -17.94 0.58
C GLY A 102 0.74 -16.50 0.98
N SER A 103 0.34 -15.55 0.14
CA SER A 103 0.60 -14.12 0.32
C SER A 103 -0.58 -13.38 0.94
N VAL A 104 -0.33 -12.18 1.45
CA VAL A 104 -1.38 -11.28 1.97
C VAL A 104 -2.48 -11.06 0.92
N ASN A 105 -2.10 -10.92 -0.35
CA ASN A 105 -3.04 -10.74 -1.45
C ASN A 105 -3.89 -11.96 -1.74
N ASP A 106 -3.36 -13.17 -1.56
CA ASP A 106 -4.11 -14.42 -1.74
C ASP A 106 -5.11 -14.63 -0.59
N TYR A 107 -4.74 -14.16 0.61
CA TYR A 107 -5.62 -14.22 1.78
C TYR A 107 -6.64 -13.10 1.86
N THR A 108 -6.53 -12.04 1.05
CA THR A 108 -7.48 -10.91 1.09
C THR A 108 -8.78 -11.26 0.37
N ASP A 109 -9.91 -11.21 1.09
CA ASP A 109 -11.25 -11.30 0.49
C ASP A 109 -11.66 -9.95 -0.11
N ARG A 110 -11.76 -9.90 -1.44
CA ARG A 110 -12.10 -8.70 -2.20
C ARG A 110 -13.59 -8.58 -2.53
N SER A 111 -14.45 -9.44 -1.96
CA SER A 111 -15.87 -9.51 -2.35
C SER A 111 -16.72 -8.27 -2.03
N ASP A 112 -16.25 -7.37 -1.15
CA ASP A 112 -16.91 -6.11 -0.77
C ASP A 112 -16.26 -4.89 -1.42
N HIS A 113 -15.25 -5.12 -2.27
CA HIS A 113 -14.65 -4.06 -3.05
C HIS A 113 -15.66 -3.63 -4.10
N SER A 114 -15.84 -2.32 -4.24
CA SER A 114 -16.63 -1.77 -5.33
C SER A 114 -16.07 -2.26 -6.67
N PRO A 115 -16.92 -2.62 -7.65
CA PRO A 115 -16.46 -3.01 -8.97
C PRO A 115 -15.53 -1.93 -9.55
N ILE A 116 -14.31 -2.33 -9.93
CA ILE A 116 -13.37 -1.43 -10.60
C ILE A 116 -13.85 -1.28 -12.04
N SER A 117 -14.32 -0.09 -12.40
CA SER A 117 -14.62 0.26 -13.79
C SER A 117 -13.46 1.08 -14.36
N TYR A 118 -12.76 0.54 -15.35
CA TYR A 118 -11.78 1.31 -16.10
C TYR A 118 -12.50 2.25 -17.08
N ASN A 119 -12.45 3.55 -16.79
CA ASN A 119 -12.87 4.57 -17.74
C ASN A 119 -11.66 4.98 -18.58
N PRO A 120 -11.64 4.71 -19.90
CA PRO A 120 -10.50 5.07 -20.73
C PRO A 120 -10.29 6.58 -20.74
N PRO A 121 -9.06 7.08 -20.92
CA PRO A 121 -8.77 8.52 -20.96
C PRO A 121 -9.68 9.30 -21.92
N ARG A 122 -10.09 8.66 -23.02
CA ARG A 122 -11.05 9.22 -23.99
C ARG A 122 -12.42 9.56 -23.37
N ALA A 123 -12.91 8.75 -22.42
CA ALA A 123 -14.17 8.98 -21.75
C ALA A 123 -14.13 10.24 -20.87
N ILE A 124 -12.98 10.56 -20.28
CA ILE A 124 -12.76 11.79 -19.50
C ILE A 124 -12.53 12.99 -20.43
N ALA A 125 -11.78 12.80 -21.51
CA ALA A 125 -11.45 13.87 -22.47
C ALA A 125 -12.65 14.33 -23.32
N ARG A 126 -13.57 13.42 -23.66
CA ARG A 126 -14.69 13.70 -24.56
C ARG A 126 -15.66 14.78 -24.02
N PRO A 127 -16.12 14.75 -22.76
CA PRO A 127 -16.93 15.82 -22.19
C PRO A 127 -16.21 17.18 -22.16
N ILE A 128 -14.90 17.20 -21.88
CA ILE A 128 -14.07 18.41 -21.88
C ILE A 128 -14.06 19.02 -23.30
N TYR A 129 -13.79 18.19 -24.31
CA TYR A 129 -13.79 18.60 -25.71
C TYR A 129 -15.17 19.07 -26.18
N GLN A 130 -16.23 18.33 -25.90
CA GLN A 130 -17.60 18.71 -26.28
C GLN A 130 -18.03 20.04 -25.66
N ARG A 131 -17.71 20.28 -24.38
CA ARG A 131 -17.97 21.56 -23.71
C ARG A 131 -17.19 22.71 -24.34
N LYS A 132 -15.95 22.47 -24.80
CA LYS A 132 -15.18 23.45 -25.58
C LYS A 132 -15.85 23.75 -26.92
N MET A 133 -16.36 22.74 -27.62
CA MET A 133 -17.00 22.89 -28.94
C MET A 133 -18.38 23.58 -28.86
N LEU A 134 -19.11 23.44 -27.75
CA LEU A 134 -20.42 24.04 -27.53
C LEU A 134 -20.40 25.57 -27.29
N GLY A 135 -19.24 26.23 -27.44
CA GLY A 135 -19.15 27.68 -27.58
C GLY A 135 -19.62 28.50 -26.38
N ARG A 136 -19.66 27.93 -25.17
CA ARG A 136 -19.91 28.74 -23.96
C ARG A 136 -18.68 29.61 -23.72
N SER A 137 -18.86 30.93 -23.72
CA SER A 137 -17.84 31.98 -23.51
C SER A 137 -17.13 31.94 -22.14
N SER A 138 -17.20 30.82 -21.43
CA SER A 138 -16.60 30.62 -20.11
C SER A 138 -15.21 30.02 -20.26
N GLN A 139 -14.21 30.66 -19.67
CA GLN A 139 -12.86 30.11 -19.59
C GLN A 139 -12.88 28.75 -18.90
N MET A 140 -12.39 27.70 -19.58
CA MET A 140 -12.26 26.37 -19.00
C MET A 140 -10.85 26.20 -18.44
N LEU A 141 -10.74 25.98 -17.13
CA LEU A 141 -9.48 25.74 -16.44
C LEU A 141 -9.43 24.27 -16.00
N LEU A 142 -8.30 23.61 -16.24
CA LEU A 142 -8.05 22.24 -15.82
C LEU A 142 -6.99 22.24 -14.71
N LYS A 143 -7.34 21.70 -13.54
CA LYS A 143 -6.37 21.43 -12.49
C LYS A 143 -5.86 20.00 -12.68
N LEU A 144 -4.60 19.88 -13.08
CA LEU A 144 -3.89 18.62 -13.13
C LEU A 144 -3.17 18.41 -11.80
N GLY A 145 -3.24 17.19 -11.28
CA GLY A 145 -2.55 16.76 -10.08
C GLY A 145 -2.39 15.26 -10.11
N ASP A 146 -1.31 14.78 -9.52
CA ASP A 146 -1.08 13.36 -9.29
C ASP A 146 -1.55 13.00 -7.87
N VAL A 147 -2.09 11.80 -7.72
CA VAL A 147 -2.45 11.20 -6.44
C VAL A 147 -1.38 10.18 -6.01
N ALA A 148 -0.14 10.36 -6.46
CA ALA A 148 0.99 9.51 -6.13
C ALA A 148 1.11 9.29 -4.62
N GLY A 149 0.84 8.06 -4.20
CA GLY A 149 0.92 7.67 -2.80
C GLY A 149 -0.25 8.12 -1.94
N ALA A 150 -1.40 8.48 -2.51
CA ALA A 150 -2.62 8.79 -1.76
C ALA A 150 -3.03 7.65 -0.82
N PHE A 151 -2.75 6.40 -1.20
CA PHE A 151 -2.97 5.21 -0.37
C PHE A 151 -2.24 5.29 0.99
N ARG A 152 -1.11 6.00 1.07
CA ARG A 152 -0.33 6.16 2.32
C ARG A 152 -1.04 7.01 3.37
N HIS A 153 -2.13 7.69 2.99
CA HIS A 153 -2.94 8.49 3.89
C HIS A 153 -4.18 7.73 4.38
N VAL A 154 -4.38 6.49 3.95
CA VAL A 154 -5.48 5.63 4.38
C VAL A 154 -4.94 4.63 5.39
N SER A 155 -5.18 4.90 6.68
CA SER A 155 -4.73 4.04 7.78
C SER A 155 -5.36 2.66 7.73
N ILE A 156 -4.62 1.65 8.16
CA ILE A 156 -5.13 0.31 8.43
C ILE A 156 -5.52 0.24 9.90
N ASN A 157 -6.59 -0.49 10.21
CA ASN A 157 -7.03 -0.69 11.58
C ASN A 157 -5.94 -1.38 12.43
N ALA A 158 -5.78 -0.96 13.68
CA ALA A 158 -4.73 -1.45 14.57
C ALA A 158 -4.81 -2.96 14.84
N GLU A 159 -5.98 -3.58 14.75
CA GLU A 159 -6.15 -5.02 14.88
C GLU A 159 -5.74 -5.78 13.62
N ALA A 160 -5.53 -5.10 12.49
CA ALA A 160 -5.22 -5.71 11.20
C ALA A 160 -3.81 -5.42 10.67
N VAL A 161 -3.12 -4.39 11.19
CA VAL A 161 -1.76 -4.02 10.74
C VAL A 161 -0.73 -5.15 10.85
N HIS A 162 -0.97 -6.13 11.73
CA HIS A 162 -0.09 -7.29 11.90
C HIS A 162 0.10 -8.11 10.61
N MET A 163 -0.81 -8.00 9.64
CA MET A 163 -0.71 -8.65 8.34
C MET A 163 0.18 -7.90 7.33
N PHE A 164 0.57 -6.66 7.62
CA PHE A 164 1.27 -5.77 6.70
C PHE A 164 2.68 -5.46 7.20
N CYS A 165 3.47 -6.52 7.39
CA CYS A 165 4.81 -6.39 7.93
C CYS A 165 5.87 -6.85 6.93
N PHE A 166 7.09 -6.33 7.09
CA PHE A 166 8.29 -6.89 6.47
C PHE A 166 9.47 -6.83 7.44
N ARG A 167 10.43 -7.72 7.25
CA ARG A 167 11.65 -7.78 8.07
C ARG A 167 12.84 -7.32 7.25
N TYR A 168 13.68 -6.49 7.85
CA TYR A 168 14.97 -6.12 7.27
C TYR A 168 16.06 -6.18 8.33
N LYS A 169 16.98 -7.14 8.19
CA LYS A 169 18.03 -7.41 9.18
C LYS A 169 17.42 -7.65 10.57
N ASP A 170 17.80 -6.84 11.54
CA ASP A 170 17.42 -6.86 12.96
C ASP A 170 16.16 -6.07 13.27
N VAL A 171 15.50 -5.46 12.27
CA VAL A 171 14.25 -4.72 12.46
C VAL A 171 13.05 -5.39 11.81
N LEU A 172 11.93 -5.32 12.51
CA LEU A 172 10.60 -5.60 12.01
C LEU A 172 9.90 -4.27 11.73
N VAL A 173 9.26 -4.17 10.57
CA VAL A 173 8.55 -2.97 10.13
C VAL A 173 7.10 -3.32 9.89
N ILE A 174 6.20 -2.58 10.54
CA ILE A 174 4.75 -2.70 10.37
C ILE A 174 4.26 -1.48 9.58
N GLU A 175 3.59 -1.71 8.45
CA GLU A 175 2.92 -0.64 7.70
C GLU A 175 1.59 -0.27 8.37
N LEU A 176 1.44 1.02 8.70
CA LEU A 176 0.26 1.55 9.41
C LEU A 176 -0.82 2.10 8.48
N ALA A 177 -0.54 2.10 7.18
CA ALA A 177 -1.41 2.59 6.13
C ALA A 177 -1.42 1.59 4.97
N CYS A 178 -2.40 1.71 4.08
CA CYS A 178 -2.52 0.86 2.91
C CYS A 178 -1.20 0.88 2.13
N GLY A 179 -0.63 -0.30 1.88
CA GLY A 179 0.61 -0.44 1.14
C GLY A 179 0.39 -0.42 -0.37
N PHE A 180 1.45 -0.20 -1.14
CA PHE A 180 1.37 -0.33 -2.59
C PHE A 180 1.28 -1.80 -2.98
N GLY A 181 0.32 -2.16 -3.83
CA GLY A 181 0.16 -3.52 -4.33
C GLY A 181 -0.81 -4.41 -3.55
N TRP A 182 -1.46 -3.88 -2.51
CA TRP A 182 -2.61 -4.47 -1.83
C TRP A 182 -3.93 -3.85 -2.31
#